data_AF-A0A4Y1ZGI1-F1
#
_entry.id   AF-A0A4Y1ZGI1-F1
#
_cell.length_a   1.000
_cell.length_b   1.000
_cell.length_c   1.000
_cell.angle_alpha   90.00
_cell.angle_beta   90.00
_cell.angle_gamma   90.00
#
_symmetry.space_group_name_H-M   'P 1'
#
loop_
_entity.id
_entity.type
_entity.pdbx_description
1 polymer ?
#
loop_
_entity_poly.entity_id
_entity_poly.type
_entity_poly.pdbx_seq_one_letter_code
_entity_poly.pdbx_strand_id
1 'polypeptide(L)'
;MSVFTEKGSFLFDFLIISTGLRTDPALRPELSVLEPYILRWGDRYKAPEAIASPVLDAHPYLSPGFAYLGRDAKGAELLHGLYAFNYSGMISCGLSASALSGMKYSLPLITAAVADELFADTREAYLEDYFTYDTPEFFGKWPKKTEV
;
A
#
# COMPACT_ATOMS: atom_id res chain seq x y z
N MET A 1 -33.19 2.24 -26.16
CA MET A 1 -31.91 3.00 -26.15
C MET A 1 -31.11 2.67 -27.41
N SER A 2 -30.46 3.65 -28.05
CA SER A 2 -29.60 3.42 -29.23
C SER A 2 -28.13 3.36 -28.82
N VAL A 3 -27.41 2.32 -29.24
CA VAL A 3 -25.98 2.11 -28.95
C VAL A 3 -25.20 2.12 -30.26
N PHE A 4 -24.13 2.91 -30.30
CA PHE A 4 -23.24 3.02 -31.44
C PHE A 4 -22.00 2.15 -31.24
N THR A 5 -21.64 1.37 -32.25
CA THR A 5 -20.41 0.57 -32.31
C THR A 5 -19.76 0.75 -33.68
N GLU A 6 -18.54 0.27 -33.87
CA GLU A 6 -17.89 0.25 -35.20
C GLU A 6 -18.70 -0.52 -36.26
N LYS A 7 -19.59 -1.42 -35.83
CA LYS A 7 -20.46 -2.21 -36.70
C LYS A 7 -21.80 -1.53 -37.03
N GLY A 8 -22.02 -0.32 -36.53
CA GLY A 8 -23.25 0.45 -36.74
C GLY A 8 -24.04 0.71 -35.45
N SER A 9 -25.30 1.11 -35.64
CA SER A 9 -26.21 1.51 -34.56
C SER A 9 -27.23 0.42 -34.28
N PHE A 10 -27.44 0.10 -33.01
CA PHE A 10 -28.33 -0.98 -32.58
C PHE A 10 -29.28 -0.46 -31.50
N LEU A 11 -30.54 -0.92 -31.54
CA LEU A 11 -31.56 -0.58 -30.55
C LEU A 11 -31.71 -1.70 -29.53
N PHE A 12 -31.70 -1.33 -28.24
CA PHE A 12 -31.89 -2.26 -27.12
C PHE A 12 -32.87 -1.68 -26.10
N ASP A 13 -33.63 -2.56 -25.45
CA ASP A 13 -34.51 -2.18 -24.33
C ASP A 13 -33.69 -1.94 -23.05
N PHE A 14 -32.62 -2.72 -22.84
CA PHE A 14 -31.72 -2.63 -21.70
C PHE A 14 -30.26 -2.73 -22.15
N LEU A 15 -29.36 -2.02 -21.45
CA LEU A 15 -27.92 -2.11 -21.65
C LEU A 15 -27.25 -2.47 -20.32
N ILE A 16 -26.46 -3.54 -20.33
CA ILE A 16 -25.62 -3.96 -19.21
C ILE A 16 -24.17 -3.73 -19.62
N ILE A 17 -23.46 -2.88 -18.87
CA ILE A 17 -22.06 -2.53 -19.16
C ILE A 17 -21.18 -3.31 -18.18
N SER A 18 -20.49 -4.33 -18.68
CA SER A 18 -19.60 -5.20 -17.91
C SER A 18 -18.14 -5.10 -18.41
N THR A 19 -17.65 -3.88 -18.59
CA THR A 19 -16.33 -3.56 -19.18
C THR A 19 -15.16 -3.62 -18.19
N GLY A 20 -15.39 -4.16 -16.99
CA GLY A 20 -14.35 -4.33 -15.97
C GLY A 20 -14.14 -3.09 -15.11
N LEU A 21 -12.90 -2.94 -14.62
CA LEU A 21 -12.49 -1.91 -13.67
C LEU A 21 -11.29 -1.13 -14.23
N ARG A 22 -11.12 0.12 -13.75
CA ARG A 22 -9.97 0.96 -14.05
C ARG A 22 -9.24 1.32 -12.76
N THR A 23 -7.92 1.14 -12.75
CA THR A 23 -7.05 1.63 -11.68
C THR A 23 -6.62 3.05 -12.02
N ASP A 24 -7.20 4.02 -11.33
CA ASP A 24 -6.82 5.43 -11.45
C ASP A 24 -7.15 6.17 -10.13
N PRO A 25 -6.14 6.53 -9.33
CA PRO A 25 -6.34 7.28 -8.09
C PRO A 25 -7.10 8.61 -8.28
N ALA A 26 -7.02 9.26 -9.45
CA ALA A 26 -7.70 10.55 -9.67
C ALA A 26 -9.24 10.41 -9.71
N LEU A 27 -9.76 9.21 -10.02
CA LEU A 27 -11.20 8.95 -10.06
C LEU A 27 -11.82 8.83 -8.66
N ARG A 28 -11.00 8.80 -7.61
CA ARG A 28 -11.44 8.74 -6.21
C ARG A 28 -11.24 10.12 -5.58
N PRO A 29 -12.31 10.82 -5.15
CA PRO A 29 -12.19 12.17 -4.60
C PRO A 29 -11.16 12.28 -3.48
N GLU A 30 -11.12 11.30 -2.58
CA GLU A 30 -10.18 11.20 -1.46
C GLU A 30 -8.71 11.04 -1.88
N LEU A 31 -8.45 10.48 -3.06
CA LEU A 31 -7.09 10.31 -3.60
C LEU A 31 -6.74 11.35 -4.65
N SER A 32 -7.72 12.09 -5.18
CA SER A 32 -7.48 13.07 -6.25
C SER A 32 -6.46 14.15 -5.88
N VAL A 33 -6.43 14.56 -4.61
CA VAL A 33 -5.46 15.54 -4.09
C VAL A 33 -4.06 14.96 -3.88
N LEU A 34 -3.97 13.63 -3.73
CA LEU A 34 -2.73 12.89 -3.55
C LEU A 34 -2.17 12.35 -4.86
N GLU A 35 -3.02 12.20 -5.88
CA GLU A 35 -2.67 11.61 -7.18
C GLU A 35 -1.39 12.18 -7.82
N PRO A 36 -1.17 13.51 -7.81
CA PRO A 36 0.04 14.09 -8.40
C PRO A 36 1.33 13.62 -7.71
N TYR A 37 1.24 13.17 -6.46
CA TYR A 37 2.38 12.76 -5.64
C TYR A 37 2.63 11.24 -5.70
N ILE A 38 1.65 10.45 -6.14
CA ILE A 38 1.75 8.98 -6.21
C ILE A 38 2.71 8.57 -7.32
N LEU A 39 3.74 7.80 -6.96
CA LEU A 39 4.64 7.13 -7.90
C LEU A 39 3.88 6.04 -8.64
N ARG A 40 4.03 5.99 -9.97
CA ARG A 40 3.39 5.00 -10.84
C ARG A 40 4.43 4.19 -11.61
N TRP A 41 3.98 3.07 -12.17
CA TRP A 41 4.82 2.22 -13.01
C TRP A 41 5.41 2.96 -14.22
N GLY A 42 4.63 3.84 -14.86
CA GLY A 42 5.11 4.67 -15.98
C GLY A 42 6.23 5.66 -15.60
N ASP A 43 6.41 5.95 -14.32
CA ASP A 43 7.52 6.76 -13.82
C ASP A 43 8.77 5.91 -13.58
N ARG A 44 8.57 4.67 -13.16
CA ARG A 44 9.64 3.75 -12.76
C ARG A 44 10.25 3.01 -13.94
N TYR A 45 9.45 2.70 -14.96
CA TYR A 45 9.86 1.93 -16.12
C TYR A 45 9.32 2.55 -17.40
N LYS A 46 10.22 2.92 -18.32
CA LYS A 46 9.86 3.31 -19.69
C LYS A 46 9.88 2.07 -20.57
N ALA A 47 8.73 1.45 -20.71
CA ALA A 47 8.56 0.25 -21.54
C ALA A 47 8.87 0.57 -23.02
N PRO A 48 9.57 -0.33 -23.74
CA PRO A 48 9.65 -0.26 -25.20
C PRO A 48 8.25 -0.23 -25.84
N GLU A 49 8.10 0.49 -26.94
CA GLU A 49 6.81 0.71 -27.61
C GLU A 49 6.04 -0.60 -27.87
N ALA A 50 6.74 -1.67 -28.24
CA ALA A 50 6.14 -2.97 -28.52
C ALA A 50 5.42 -3.62 -27.32
N ILE A 51 5.75 -3.21 -26.08
CA ILE A 51 5.15 -3.75 -24.84
C ILE A 51 4.58 -2.65 -23.93
N ALA A 52 4.58 -1.39 -24.39
CA ALA A 52 4.05 -0.28 -23.62
C ALA A 52 2.54 -0.43 -23.43
N SER A 53 2.06 -0.17 -22.22
CA SER A 53 0.65 -0.30 -21.88
C SER A 53 0.24 0.82 -20.94
N PRO A 54 -0.56 1.80 -21.42
CA PRO A 54 -1.06 2.89 -20.58
C PRO A 54 -1.82 2.39 -19.34
N VAL A 55 -2.46 1.22 -19.44
CA VAL A 55 -3.17 0.61 -18.31
C VAL A 55 -2.19 0.16 -17.23
N LEU A 56 -1.07 -0.45 -17.59
CA LEU A 56 -0.04 -0.87 -16.63
C LEU A 56 0.67 0.36 -16.05
N ASP A 57 1.00 1.32 -16.91
CA ASP A 57 1.71 2.55 -16.53
C ASP A 57 0.93 3.40 -15.51
N ALA A 58 -0.41 3.34 -15.55
CA ALA A 58 -1.28 4.05 -14.63
C ALA A 58 -1.33 3.44 -13.21
N HIS A 59 -0.88 2.19 -13.02
CA HIS A 59 -0.92 1.55 -11.71
C HIS A 59 0.09 2.21 -10.74
N PRO A 60 -0.31 2.43 -9.47
CA PRO A 60 0.63 2.84 -8.43
C PRO A 60 1.79 1.86 -8.28
N TYR A 61 3.00 2.40 -8.15
CA TYR A 61 4.18 1.64 -7.76
C TYR A 61 4.21 1.56 -6.24
N LEU A 62 3.91 0.37 -5.70
CA LEU A 62 3.73 0.17 -4.26
C LEU A 62 4.94 -0.52 -3.64
N SER A 63 5.09 -0.36 -2.33
CA SER A 63 5.99 -1.21 -1.56
C SER A 63 5.49 -2.67 -1.52
N PRO A 64 6.34 -3.64 -1.16
CA PRO A 64 5.91 -5.03 -0.94
C PRO A 64 4.80 -5.17 0.12
N GLY A 65 4.69 -4.19 1.03
CA GLY A 65 3.68 -4.09 2.07
C GLY A 65 2.42 -3.32 1.65
N PHE A 66 2.23 -3.05 0.37
CA PHE A 66 1.10 -2.29 -0.20
C PHE A 66 1.07 -0.79 0.13
N ALA A 67 2.15 -0.22 0.67
CA ALA A 67 2.23 1.22 0.92
C ALA A 67 2.37 1.99 -0.40
N TYR A 68 1.70 3.14 -0.50
CA TYR A 68 1.93 4.09 -1.59
C TYR A 68 3.34 4.68 -1.48
N LEU A 69 4.01 4.82 -2.62
CA LEU A 69 5.31 5.48 -2.69
C LEU A 69 5.17 6.84 -3.37
N GLY A 70 5.92 7.83 -2.88
CA GLY A 70 5.97 9.17 -3.45
C GLY A 70 6.88 9.26 -4.68
N ARG A 71 6.55 10.15 -5.61
CA ARG A 71 7.45 10.54 -6.72
C ARG A 71 8.70 11.26 -6.23
N ASP A 72 8.56 11.98 -5.12
CA ASP A 72 9.61 12.77 -4.48
C ASP A 72 9.45 12.72 -2.95
N ALA A 73 10.35 13.42 -2.24
CA ALA A 73 10.34 13.45 -0.77
C ALA A 73 9.04 14.03 -0.18
N LYS A 74 8.47 15.06 -0.83
CA LYS A 74 7.19 15.65 -0.42
C LYS A 74 6.05 14.65 -0.57
N GLY A 75 6.02 13.93 -1.69
CA GLY A 75 5.04 12.88 -1.92
C GLY A 75 5.19 11.72 -0.94
N ALA A 76 6.42 11.35 -0.58
CA ALA A 76 6.68 10.32 0.42
C ALA A 76 6.09 10.72 1.79
N GLU A 77 6.27 11.98 2.20
CA GLU A 77 5.68 12.51 3.45
C GLU A 77 4.14 12.53 3.39
N LEU A 78 3.56 13.03 2.29
CA LEU A 78 2.10 13.12 2.14
C LEU A 78 1.40 11.75 2.06
N LEU A 79 2.10 10.71 1.61
CA LEU A 79 1.58 9.36 1.43
C LEU A 79 1.92 8.42 2.59
N HIS A 80 2.69 8.87 3.57
CA HIS A 80 3.00 8.11 4.79
C HIS A 80 1.72 7.63 5.47
N GLY A 81 1.66 6.35 5.88
CA GLY A 81 0.45 5.78 6.45
C GLY A 81 -0.65 5.38 5.44
N LEU A 82 -0.46 5.58 4.13
CA LEU A 82 -1.46 5.22 3.12
C LEU A 82 -1.12 3.90 2.42
N TYR A 83 -2.07 2.95 2.51
CA TYR A 83 -1.91 1.60 1.96
C TYR A 83 -3.01 1.27 0.94
N ALA A 84 -2.64 0.61 -0.15
CA ALA A 84 -3.54 0.19 -1.23
C ALA A 84 -3.74 -1.34 -1.23
N PHE A 85 -4.66 -1.81 -0.40
CA PHE A 85 -5.11 -3.21 -0.40
C PHE A 85 -6.33 -3.43 -1.31
N ASN A 86 -6.13 -3.23 -2.62
CA ASN A 86 -7.15 -3.42 -3.66
C ASN A 86 -6.49 -3.70 -5.02
N TYR A 87 -7.25 -3.59 -6.13
CA TYR A 87 -6.76 -3.77 -7.51
C TYR A 87 -5.52 -2.92 -7.87
N SER A 88 -5.29 -1.80 -7.19
CA SER A 88 -4.09 -0.96 -7.38
C SER A 88 -2.79 -1.71 -7.11
N GLY A 89 -2.83 -2.73 -6.24
CA GLY A 89 -1.66 -3.55 -5.93
C GLY A 89 -1.31 -4.61 -6.97
N MET A 90 -2.11 -4.79 -8.03
CA MET A 90 -1.95 -5.90 -8.96
C MET A 90 -0.54 -6.00 -9.56
N ILE A 91 0.02 -4.88 -10.03
CA ILE A 91 1.29 -4.89 -10.76
C ILE A 91 2.47 -5.01 -9.81
N SER A 92 2.39 -4.37 -8.64
CA SER A 92 3.48 -4.32 -7.65
C SER A 92 3.50 -5.57 -6.75
N CYS A 93 2.32 -6.11 -6.42
CA CYS A 93 2.13 -7.13 -5.37
C CYS A 93 1.37 -8.38 -5.86
N GLY A 94 1.03 -8.45 -7.15
CA GLY A 94 0.26 -9.54 -7.73
C GLY A 94 -1.24 -9.49 -7.38
N LEU A 95 -1.97 -10.56 -7.71
CA LEU A 95 -3.42 -10.67 -7.50
C LEU A 95 -3.84 -10.77 -6.01
N SER A 96 -2.87 -10.74 -5.09
CA SER A 96 -3.07 -11.05 -3.68
C SER A 96 -3.91 -10.00 -2.93
N ALA A 97 -4.00 -8.76 -3.43
CA ALA A 97 -4.88 -7.71 -2.91
C ALA A 97 -6.15 -7.49 -3.75
N SER A 98 -6.33 -8.24 -4.84
CA SER A 98 -7.45 -8.06 -5.78
C SER A 98 -8.36 -9.30 -5.88
N ALA A 99 -8.03 -10.39 -5.18
CA ALA A 99 -8.82 -11.61 -5.13
C ALA A 99 -8.82 -12.25 -3.73
N LEU A 100 -9.98 -12.75 -3.30
CA LEU A 100 -10.17 -13.41 -1.99
C LEU A 100 -9.21 -14.59 -1.77
N SER A 101 -8.88 -15.33 -2.83
CA SER A 101 -7.99 -16.49 -2.78
C SER A 101 -6.56 -16.16 -2.35
N GLY A 102 -6.10 -14.93 -2.58
CA GLY A 102 -4.76 -14.47 -2.22
C GLY A 102 -4.64 -13.92 -0.80
N MET A 103 -5.75 -13.66 -0.11
CA MET A 103 -5.77 -12.96 1.19
C MET A 103 -4.94 -13.65 2.28
N LYS A 104 -4.95 -14.98 2.32
CA LYS A 104 -4.14 -15.76 3.27
C LYS A 104 -2.66 -15.38 3.23
N TYR A 105 -2.16 -15.01 2.05
CA TYR A 105 -0.75 -14.70 1.83
C TYR A 105 -0.45 -13.21 1.93
N SER A 106 -1.41 -12.35 1.59
CA SER A 106 -1.21 -10.90 1.57
C SER A 106 -1.54 -10.19 2.88
N LEU A 107 -2.46 -10.74 3.70
CA LEU A 107 -2.79 -10.15 5.00
C LEU A 107 -1.57 -10.02 5.91
N PRO A 108 -0.70 -11.05 6.09
CA PRO A 108 0.50 -10.91 6.89
C PRO A 108 1.43 -9.78 6.42
N LEU A 109 1.51 -9.55 5.10
CA LEU A 109 2.39 -8.54 4.52
C LEU A 109 1.93 -7.12 4.85
N ILE A 110 0.64 -6.82 4.65
CA ILE A 110 0.12 -5.48 4.97
C ILE A 110 0.07 -5.25 6.48
N THR A 111 -0.28 -6.27 7.28
CA THR A 111 -0.30 -6.11 8.74
C THR A 111 1.10 -5.88 9.30
N ALA A 112 2.12 -6.56 8.76
CA ALA A 112 3.49 -6.31 9.14
C ALA A 112 3.93 -4.91 8.74
N ALA A 113 3.67 -4.48 7.51
CA ALA A 113 4.05 -3.14 7.05
C ALA A 113 3.43 -2.01 7.88
N VAL A 114 2.14 -2.13 8.21
CA VAL A 114 1.45 -1.16 9.08
C VAL A 114 2.05 -1.18 10.50
N ALA A 115 2.29 -2.35 11.07
CA ALA A 115 2.88 -2.46 12.40
C ALA A 115 4.31 -1.90 12.45
N ASP A 116 5.11 -2.20 11.42
CA ASP A 116 6.48 -1.71 11.29
C ASP A 116 6.53 -0.18 11.18
N GLU A 117 5.63 0.41 10.37
CA GLU A 117 5.55 1.88 10.22
C GLU A 117 5.10 2.55 11.52
N LEU A 118 4.05 2.03 12.19
CA LEU A 118 3.62 2.54 13.49
C LEU A 118 4.72 2.44 14.57
N PHE A 119 5.48 1.34 14.56
CA PHE A 119 6.59 1.15 15.48
C PHE A 119 7.73 2.12 15.17
N ALA A 120 8.05 2.32 13.90
CA ALA A 120 9.06 3.27 13.46
C ALA A 120 8.67 4.72 13.80
N ASP A 121 7.39 5.08 13.67
CA ASP A 121 6.87 6.41 14.01
C ASP A 121 6.98 6.73 15.51
N THR A 122 7.02 5.69 16.35
CA THR A 122 7.10 5.81 17.82
C THR A 122 8.50 5.47 18.36
N ARG A 123 9.49 5.27 17.48
CA ARG A 123 10.80 4.72 17.86
C ARG A 123 11.52 5.56 18.90
N GLU A 124 11.42 6.89 18.85
CA GLU A 124 12.12 7.77 19.79
C GLU A 124 11.64 7.54 21.22
N ALA A 125 10.32 7.45 21.42
CA ALA A 125 9.72 7.18 22.73
C ALA A 125 10.09 5.78 23.24
N TYR A 126 10.03 4.75 22.37
CA TYR A 126 10.42 3.40 22.77
C TYR A 126 11.90 3.28 23.14
N LEU A 127 12.78 3.98 22.43
CA LEU A 127 14.20 4.02 22.76
C LEU A 127 14.43 4.75 24.09
N GLU A 128 13.73 5.86 24.33
CA GLU A 128 13.80 6.58 25.61
C GLU A 128 13.33 5.69 26.78
N ASP A 129 12.17 5.04 26.66
CA ASP A 129 11.67 4.09 27.66
C ASP A 129 12.68 2.97 27.93
N TYR A 130 13.29 2.43 26.87
CA TYR A 130 14.29 1.37 26.98
C TYR A 130 15.56 1.85 27.70
N PHE A 131 16.08 3.03 27.36
CA PHE A 131 17.30 3.56 27.98
C PHE A 131 17.10 4.07 29.42
N THR A 132 15.88 4.49 29.78
CA THR A 132 15.54 4.98 31.12
C THR A 132 14.98 3.90 32.05
N TYR A 133 14.82 2.68 31.57
CA TYR A 133 14.29 1.56 32.35
C TYR A 133 15.19 1.22 33.56
N ASP A 134 14.68 1.48 34.76
CA ASP A 134 15.32 1.16 36.05
C ASP A 134 14.35 0.42 36.99
N THR A 135 13.45 -0.41 36.44
CA THR A 135 12.52 -1.19 37.27
C THR A 135 13.26 -2.39 37.86
N PRO A 136 13.38 -2.52 39.20
CA PRO A 136 14.09 -3.64 39.79
C PRO A 136 13.34 -4.96 39.58
N GLU A 137 13.93 -5.91 38.84
CA GLU A 137 13.33 -7.24 38.62
C GLU A 137 13.53 -8.20 39.80
N PHE A 138 14.64 -8.07 40.54
CA PHE A 138 14.99 -8.97 41.62
C PHE A 138 15.19 -8.23 42.94
N PHE A 139 14.30 -8.49 43.89
CA PHE A 139 14.44 -8.04 45.27
C PHE A 139 15.08 -9.17 46.10
N GLY A 140 16.40 -9.12 46.26
CA GLY A 140 17.15 -10.09 47.06
C GLY A 140 18.00 -9.41 48.13
N LYS A 141 17.89 -9.85 49.39
CA LYS A 141 18.94 -9.60 50.39
C LYS A 141 19.96 -10.72 50.30
N TRP A 142 21.15 -10.41 49.78
CA TRP A 142 22.26 -11.34 49.80
C TRP A 142 22.68 -11.60 51.26
N PRO A 143 22.65 -12.84 51.77
CA PRO A 143 23.17 -13.10 53.11
C PRO A 143 24.66 -12.78 53.11
N LYS A 144 25.08 -11.82 53.95
CA LYS A 144 26.52 -11.61 54.24
C LYS A 144 27.07 -12.95 54.73
N LYS A 145 28.19 -13.40 54.15
CA LYS A 145 28.92 -14.56 54.67
C LYS A 145 29.20 -14.31 56.15
N THR A 146 28.60 -15.10 57.02
CA THR A 146 29.01 -15.17 58.42
C THR A 146 30.39 -15.82 58.42
N GLU A 147 31.42 -15.09 58.86
CA GLU A 147 32.71 -15.71 59.14
C GLU A 147 32.51 -16.80 60.21
N VAL A 148 33.00 -18.00 59.91
CA VAL A 148 32.96 -19.20 60.77
C VAL A 148 34.10 -19.13 61.76
#